data_AF-A0A646KT05-F1
#
_entry.id   AF-A0A646KT05-F1
#
_cell.length_a   1.000
_cell.length_b   1.000
_cell.length_c   1.000
_cell.angle_alpha   90.00
_cell.angle_beta   90.00
_cell.angle_gamma   90.00
#
_symmetry.space_group_name_H-M   'P 1'
#
loop_
_entity.id
_entity.type
_entity.pdbx_description
1 polymer ?
#
loop_
_entity_poly.entity_id
_entity_poly.type
_entity_poly.pdbx_seq_one_letter_code
_entity_poly.pdbx_strand_id
1 'polypeptide(L)' 'MVTPVPYCVHQAAAPQFFEREKHLRVPRKHVERIVGEDQEEQELRLGAWVGNQRSRAATLTPGRVEQLSAIGMRWA' A
#
# COMPACT_ATOMS: atom_id res chain seq x y z
N MET A 1 15.25 0.27 -18.70
CA MET A 1 15.74 0.20 -17.32
C MET A 1 14.51 0.22 -16.43
N VAL A 2 14.24 -0.84 -15.66
CA VAL A 2 13.08 -0.85 -14.75
C VAL A 2 13.54 -0.15 -13.49
N THR A 3 13.14 1.10 -13.30
CA THR A 3 13.42 1.86 -12.08
C THR A 3 12.86 1.08 -10.88
N PRO A 4 13.68 0.77 -9.87
CA PRO A 4 13.19 0.09 -8.67
C PRO A 4 12.19 1.02 -7.99
N VAL A 5 10.95 0.56 -7.91
CA VAL A 5 9.82 1.29 -7.34
C VAL A 5 10.14 1.59 -5.86
N PRO A 6 10.45 2.85 -5.47
CA PRO A 6 10.98 3.14 -4.15
C PRO A 6 9.91 2.87 -3.09
N TYR A 7 10.31 2.35 -1.91
CA TYR A 7 9.39 1.94 -0.83
C TYR A 7 8.30 2.97 -0.47
N CYS A 8 8.58 4.26 -0.67
CA CYS A 8 7.67 5.40 -0.48
C CYS A 8 6.38 5.29 -1.30
N VAL A 9 6.43 4.74 -2.51
CA VAL A 9 5.27 4.70 -3.43
C VAL A 9 4.10 3.87 -2.90
N HIS A 10 4.37 2.79 -2.17
CA HIS A 10 3.33 1.98 -1.56
C HIS A 10 2.75 2.67 -0.32
N GLN A 11 3.53 3.53 0.35
CA GLN A 11 3.04 4.40 1.41
C GLN A 11 2.13 5.50 0.89
N ALA A 12 2.26 5.93 -0.37
CA ALA A 12 1.35 6.88 -0.99
C ALA A 12 0.09 6.20 -1.56
N ALA A 13 0.23 5.02 -2.16
CA ALA A 13 -0.89 4.29 -2.78
C ALA A 13 -1.97 3.84 -1.78
N ALA A 14 -1.56 3.43 -0.56
CA ALA A 14 -2.51 2.95 0.45
C ALA A 14 -3.42 4.06 1.01
N PRO A 15 -2.90 5.25 1.39
CA PRO A 15 -3.72 6.42 1.70
C PRO A 15 -4.63 6.85 0.55
N GLN A 16 -4.15 6.88 -0.70
CA GLN A 16 -5.00 7.22 -1.85
C GLN A 16 -6.19 6.27 -1.99
N PHE A 17 -5.95 4.95 -1.88
CA PHE A 17 -7.03 3.96 -1.88
C PHE A 17 -7.98 4.17 -0.68
N PHE A 18 -7.44 4.44 0.50
CA PHE A 18 -8.23 4.69 1.70
C PHE A 18 -9.07 5.98 1.58
N GLU A 19 -8.57 7.05 0.98
CA GLU A 19 -9.35 8.27 0.80
C GLU A 19 -10.59 8.04 -0.04
N ARG A 20 -10.50 7.17 -1.05
CA ARG A 20 -11.62 6.79 -1.92
C ARG A 20 -12.57 5.79 -1.26
N GLU A 21 -12.03 4.71 -0.70
CA GLU A 21 -12.82 3.55 -0.26
C GLU A 21 -13.11 3.54 1.25
N LYS A 22 -12.42 4.39 2.02
CA LYS A 22 -12.46 4.46 3.50
C LYS A 22 -12.10 3.15 4.20
N HIS A 23 -11.42 2.24 3.49
CA HIS A 23 -10.90 0.99 4.03
C HIS A 23 -9.68 0.50 3.25
N LEU A 24 -8.88 -0.37 3.85
CA LEU A 24 -7.76 -1.04 3.17
C LEU A 24 -8.06 -2.49 2.76
N ARG A 25 -9.32 -2.79 2.41
CA ARG A 25 -9.76 -4.09 1.89
C ARG A 25 -9.48 -4.20 0.39
N VAL A 26 -8.21 -4.22 0.04
CA VAL A 26 -7.78 -4.23 -1.37
C VAL A 26 -7.89 -5.65 -1.95
N PRO A 27 -8.63 -5.87 -3.06
CA PRO A 27 -8.65 -7.15 -3.76
C PRO A 27 -7.25 -7.58 -4.16
N ARG A 28 -6.90 -8.87 -4.06
CA ARG A 28 -5.52 -9.34 -4.27
C ARG A 28 -4.91 -8.99 -5.63
N LYS A 29 -5.73 -8.93 -6.69
CA LYS A 29 -5.31 -8.57 -8.05
C LYS A 29 -5.39 -7.07 -8.36
N HIS A 30 -5.81 -6.24 -7.39
CA HIS A 30 -5.95 -4.79 -7.58
C HIS A 30 -4.60 -4.14 -7.88
N VAL A 31 -4.61 -3.30 -8.91
CA VAL A 31 -3.51 -2.43 -9.30
C VAL A 31 -3.96 -1.00 -9.06
N GLU A 32 -3.22 -0.28 -8.22
CA GLU A 32 -3.43 1.15 -8.00
C GLU A 32 -2.46 1.92 -8.90
N ARG A 33 -2.95 2.95 -9.58
CA ARG A 33 -2.13 3.87 -10.37
C ARG A 33 -1.75 5.05 -9.49
N ILE A 34 -0.47 5.36 -9.45
CA ILE A 34 0.06 6.52 -8.74
C ILE A 34 0.89 7.37 -9.69
N VAL A 35 0.98 8.66 -9.40
CA VAL A 35 1.87 9.59 -10.11
C VAL A 35 3.08 9.82 -9.22
N GLY A 36 4.28 9.47 -9.71
CA GLY A 36 5.54 9.69 -9.02
C GLY A 36 5.93 11.17 -9.00
N GLU A 37 7.01 11.49 -8.26
CA GLU A 37 7.54 12.85 -8.16
C GLU A 37 7.93 13.43 -9.54
N ASP A 38 8.39 12.57 -10.45
CA ASP A 38 8.74 12.91 -11.83
C ASP A 38 7.52 12.99 -12.78
N GLN A 39 6.30 13.03 -12.23
CA GLN A 39 5.03 12.93 -12.97
C GLN A 39 4.84 11.64 -13.78
N GLU A 40 5.67 10.64 -13.56
CA GLU A 40 5.53 9.33 -14.20
C GLU A 40 4.39 8.54 -13.55
N GLU A 41 3.46 8.05 -14.38
CA GLU A 41 2.43 7.13 -13.92
C GLU A 41 3.01 5.73 -13.70
N GLN A 42 2.75 5.17 -12.52
CA GLN A 42 3.21 3.83 -12.17
C GLN A 42 2.07 2.95 -11.67
N GLU A 43 2.11 1.69 -12.11
CA GLU A 43 1.16 0.66 -11.70
C GLU A 43 1.70 -0.13 -10.51
N LEU A 44 0.98 -0.10 -9.40
CA LEU A 44 1.33 -0.81 -8.17
C LEU A 44 0.35 -1.92 -7.87
N ARG A 45 0.86 -3.13 -7.64
CA ARG A 45 0.06 -4.26 -7.15
C ARG A 45 -0.30 -4.11 -5.68
N LEU A 46 -1.10 -3.10 -5.37
CA LEU A 46 -1.48 -2.72 -4.01
C LEU A 46 -2.13 -3.89 -3.26
N GLY A 47 -2.98 -4.69 -3.94
CA GLY A 47 -3.60 -5.87 -3.34
C GLY A 47 -2.60 -6.92 -2.86
N ALA A 48 -1.54 -7.15 -3.65
CA ALA A 48 -0.48 -8.07 -3.28
C ALA A 48 0.37 -7.52 -2.12
N TRP A 49 0.66 -6.21 -2.14
CA TRP A 49 1.41 -5.55 -1.09
C TRP A 49 0.66 -5.55 0.26
N VAL A 50 -0.63 -5.19 0.28
CA VAL A 50 -1.46 -5.24 1.49
C VAL A 50 -1.52 -6.68 2.04
N GLY A 51 -1.67 -7.67 1.16
CA GLY A 51 -1.61 -9.08 1.56
C GLY A 51 -0.28 -9.47 2.22
N ASN A 52 0.84 -8.99 1.69
CA ASN A 52 2.17 -9.23 2.27
C ASN A 52 2.37 -8.49 3.60
N GLN A 53 1.84 -7.27 3.76
CA GLN A 53 1.87 -6.59 5.06
C GLN A 53 1.11 -7.39 6.13
N ARG A 54 -0.07 -7.94 5.80
CA ARG A 54 -0.83 -8.81 6.73
C ARG A 54 -0.05 -10.06 7.11
N SER A 55 0.49 -10.79 6.13
CA SER A 55 1.21 -12.04 6.42
C SER A 55 2.46 -11.83 7.26
N ARG A 56 3.06 -10.64 7.17
CA ARG A 56 4.28 -10.27 7.91
C ARG A 56 4.02 -9.44 9.16
N ALA A 57 2.77 -9.30 9.60
CA ALA A 57 2.39 -8.45 10.72
C ALA A 57 3.26 -8.67 11.97
N ALA A 58 3.58 -9.93 12.30
CA ALA A 58 4.43 -10.29 13.44
C ALA A 58 5.88 -9.76 13.36
N THR A 59 6.34 -9.37 12.17
CA THR A 59 7.69 -8.84 11.93
C THR A 59 7.71 -7.34 11.67
N LEU A 60 6.54 -6.68 11.64
CA LEU A 60 6.45 -5.24 11.43
C LEU A 60 6.80 -4.51 12.73
N THR A 61 7.39 -3.32 12.58
CA THR A 61 7.59 -2.42 13.73
C THR A 61 6.23 -1.94 14.24
N PRO A 62 6.09 -1.66 15.56
CA PRO A 62 4.83 -1.16 16.11
C PRO A 62 4.31 0.10 15.41
N GLY A 63 5.19 1.07 15.12
CA GLY A 63 4.80 2.28 14.39
C GLY A 63 4.29 1.99 12.97
N ARG A 64 4.79 0.95 12.31
CA ARG A 64 4.28 0.55 10.99
C ARG A 64 2.88 -0.07 11.09
N VAL A 65 2.64 -0.88 12.11
CA VAL A 65 1.31 -1.45 12.41
C VAL A 65 0.31 -0.34 12.69
N GLU A 66 0.70 0.66 13.49
CA GLU A 66 -0.13 1.82 13.81
C GLU A 66 -0.49 2.64 12.56
N GLN A 67 0.51 3.01 11.75
CA GLN A 67 0.29 3.74 10.50
C GLN A 67 -0.71 3.05 9.57
N LEU A 68 -0.57 1.72 9.39
CA LEU A 68 -1.47 0.96 8.53
C LEU A 68 -2.87 0.80 9.15
N SER A 69 -2.96 0.63 10.47
CA SER A 69 -4.23 0.53 11.19
C SER A 69 -5.01 1.85 11.12
N ALA A 70 -4.32 3.00 11.19
CA ALA A 70 -4.93 4.33 11.06
C ALA A 70 -5.63 4.54 9.69
N ILE A 71 -5.16 3.86 8.64
CA ILE A 71 -5.77 3.89 7.29
C ILE A 71 -6.65 2.65 7.03
N GLY A 72 -7.16 2.01 8.08
CA GLY A 72 -8.18 0.95 7.96
C GLY A 72 -7.65 -0.42 7.58
N MET A 73 -6.37 -0.72 7.83
CA MET A 73 -5.82 -2.08 7.71
C MET A 73 -6.50 -3.03 8.68
N ARG A 74 -6.90 -4.20 8.16
CA ARG A 74 -7.35 -5.35 8.95
C ARG A 74 -6.23 -6.38 8.97
N TRP A 75 -5.90 -6.88 10.16
CA TRP A 75 -4.83 -7.84 10.38
C TRP A 75 -5.31 -9.31 10.38
N ALA A 76 -6.63 -9.53 10.34
CA ALA A 76 -7.31 -10.83 10.24
C ALA A 76 -8.23 -10.86 9.02
#